data_AF-A0A2R6IQ51-F1
#
_entry.id   AF-A0A2R6IQ51-F1
#
_cell.length_a   1.000
_cell.length_b   1.000
_cell.length_c   1.000
_cell.angle_alpha   90.00
_cell.angle_beta   90.00
_cell.angle_gamma   90.00
#
_symmetry.space_group_name_H-M   'P 1'
#
loop_
_entity.id
_entity.type
_entity.pdbx_description
1 polymer ?
#
loop_
_entity_poly.entity_id
_entity_poly.type
_entity_poly.pdbx_seq_one_letter_code
_entity_poly.pdbx_strand_id
1 'polypeptide(L)'
;MDGLLGQLRTRILGREGRAWAGSVEDLLFDGESVRRTVSLDDNRVVVTSHRLLAFTPGSDGENYRQVDLPNVSDVRAGYEGETGLVLQAVRVLLYGVVLLAVGFAVDFETFVPTDAFADTGGAAGKIGLGSLFGLLQQFLVLIASLDDIARAIGAVLVLFGVFVLAVYLLTRDRVLVVATAGDEPDITVPAGDEKDTLPEAVTALEGELFEAGREPPGGPGTGDGPAADTVKPDDPL
;
A
#
# COMPACT_ATOMS: atom_id res chain seq x y z
N MET A 1 -8.43 1.69 34.44
CA MET A 1 -9.44 0.71 34.91
C MET A 1 -9.63 -0.28 33.78
N ASP A 2 -8.60 -1.08 33.56
CA ASP A 2 -8.46 -1.97 32.40
C ASP A 2 -9.13 -3.29 32.75
N GLY A 3 -10.45 -3.27 32.60
CA GLY A 3 -11.32 -4.35 33.01
C GLY A 3 -11.06 -5.62 32.22
N LEU A 4 -11.34 -6.74 32.89
CA LEU A 4 -11.54 -8.13 32.45
C LEU A 4 -11.82 -8.38 30.94
N LEU A 5 -12.46 -7.44 30.24
CA LEU A 5 -12.68 -7.48 28.79
C LEU A 5 -11.37 -7.44 27.97
N GLY A 6 -10.33 -6.75 28.45
CA GLY A 6 -9.01 -6.76 27.82
C GLY A 6 -8.35 -8.13 27.87
N GLN A 7 -8.49 -8.84 28.99
CA GLN A 7 -7.98 -10.21 29.19
C GLN A 7 -8.82 -11.28 28.47
N LEU A 8 -10.12 -11.03 28.30
CA LEU A 8 -11.00 -11.89 27.51
C LEU A 8 -10.73 -11.78 26.00
N ARG A 9 -10.37 -10.58 25.50
CA ARG A 9 -9.96 -10.41 24.10
C ARG A 9 -8.70 -11.23 23.77
N THR A 10 -7.74 -11.30 24.69
CA THR A 10 -6.52 -12.13 24.56
C THR A 10 -6.77 -13.63 24.64
N ARG A 11 -7.89 -14.05 25.25
CA ARG A 11 -8.23 -15.47 25.45
C ARG A 11 -9.17 -16.02 24.37
N ILE A 12 -9.95 -15.15 23.69
CA ILE A 12 -10.87 -15.53 22.62
C ILE A 12 -10.22 -15.44 21.23
N LEU A 13 -9.29 -14.50 21.02
CA LEU A 13 -8.38 -14.57 19.88
C LEU A 13 -7.32 -15.61 20.21
N GLY A 14 -7.45 -16.82 19.67
CA GLY A 14 -6.47 -17.90 19.83
C GLY A 14 -5.08 -17.46 19.37
N ARG A 15 -4.35 -16.78 20.27
CA ARG A 15 -2.96 -16.40 20.11
C ARG A 15 -2.09 -17.57 20.58
N GLU A 16 -2.31 -18.74 19.99
CA GLU A 16 -1.26 -19.74 19.87
C GLU A 16 -0.50 -19.39 18.61
N GLY A 17 0.28 -18.29 18.71
CA GLY A 17 1.24 -17.96 17.68
C GLY A 17 2.08 -19.20 17.46
N ARG A 18 2.11 -19.72 16.24
CA ARG A 18 3.13 -20.67 15.81
C ARG A 18 4.45 -19.90 15.76
N ALA A 19 4.95 -19.51 16.93
CA ALA A 19 6.27 -18.95 17.09
C ALA A 19 7.23 -19.98 16.51
N TRP A 20 8.11 -19.52 15.63
CA TRP A 20 9.14 -20.38 15.11
C TRP A 20 9.96 -20.95 16.29
N ALA A 21 10.07 -22.28 16.35
CA ALA A 21 10.47 -23.01 17.55
C ALA A 21 12.01 -23.18 17.71
N GLY A 22 12.81 -22.57 16.83
CA GLY A 22 14.28 -22.68 16.82
C GLY A 22 14.99 -21.40 17.28
N SER A 23 16.32 -21.44 17.33
CA SER A 23 17.19 -20.26 17.45
C SER A 23 17.77 -19.92 16.09
N VAL A 24 17.92 -18.63 15.76
CA VAL A 24 18.38 -18.17 14.41
C VAL A 24 19.67 -18.88 14.02
N GLU A 25 20.51 -19.12 15.02
CA GLU A 25 21.78 -19.84 14.96
C GLU A 25 21.64 -21.27 14.40
N ASP A 26 20.51 -21.95 14.63
CA ASP A 26 20.24 -23.30 14.10
C ASP A 26 19.97 -23.31 12.59
N LEU A 27 19.64 -22.15 12.01
CA LEU A 27 19.38 -22.03 10.57
C LEU A 27 20.61 -21.63 9.78
N LEU A 28 21.66 -21.14 10.45
CA LEU A 28 22.88 -20.67 9.79
C LEU A 28 23.62 -21.85 9.17
N PHE A 29 24.12 -21.64 7.96
CA PHE A 29 25.08 -22.56 7.36
C PHE A 29 26.43 -22.44 8.04
N ASP A 30 27.27 -23.47 7.87
CA ASP A 30 28.61 -23.46 8.42
C ASP A 30 29.44 -22.33 7.79
N GLY A 31 30.00 -21.44 8.61
CA GLY A 31 30.68 -20.22 8.16
C GLY A 31 29.78 -19.01 7.89
N GLU A 32 28.46 -19.15 8.09
CA GLU A 32 27.52 -18.03 8.01
C GLU A 32 27.42 -17.32 9.37
N SER A 33 27.72 -16.02 9.40
CA SER A 33 27.53 -15.17 10.57
C SER A 33 26.37 -14.19 10.40
N VAL A 34 25.70 -13.86 11.51
CA VAL A 34 24.73 -12.77 11.59
C VAL A 34 25.46 -11.43 11.54
N ARG A 35 25.04 -10.54 10.64
CA ARG A 35 25.53 -9.16 10.56
C ARG A 35 24.61 -8.20 11.31
N ARG A 36 23.30 -8.33 11.07
CA ARG A 36 22.29 -7.44 11.66
C ARG A 36 21.01 -8.19 11.96
N THR A 37 20.39 -7.82 13.07
CA THR A 37 19.04 -8.25 13.43
C THR A 37 18.19 -7.03 13.68
N VAL A 38 17.01 -6.99 13.06
CA VAL A 38 16.01 -5.94 13.19
C VAL A 38 14.69 -6.58 13.60
N SER A 39 14.07 -6.08 14.68
CA SER A 39 12.79 -6.58 15.17
C SER A 39 11.68 -5.59 14.86
N LEU A 40 10.53 -6.09 14.43
CA LEU A 40 9.33 -5.33 14.06
C LEU A 40 8.14 -5.99 14.74
N ASP A 41 7.79 -5.54 15.95
CA ASP A 41 6.85 -6.24 16.85
C ASP A 41 7.24 -7.73 17.04
N ASP A 42 6.33 -8.65 16.70
CA ASP A 42 6.51 -10.10 16.79
C ASP A 42 7.31 -10.65 15.59
N ASN A 43 7.65 -9.81 14.61
CA ASN A 43 8.38 -10.19 13.41
C ASN A 43 9.87 -9.81 13.52
N ARG A 44 10.71 -10.48 12.73
CA ARG A 44 12.15 -10.23 12.74
C ARG A 44 12.74 -10.38 11.35
N VAL A 45 13.66 -9.50 11.00
CA VAL A 45 14.52 -9.61 9.82
C VAL A 45 15.96 -9.74 10.29
N VAL A 46 16.66 -10.75 9.76
CA VAL A 46 18.06 -11.02 10.06
C VAL A 46 18.85 -10.98 8.77
N VAL A 47 19.84 -10.10 8.71
CA VAL A 47 20.83 -10.06 7.63
C VAL A 47 22.03 -10.85 8.06
N THR A 48 22.38 -11.87 7.29
CA THR A 48 23.57 -12.66 7.49
C THR A 48 24.65 -12.26 6.47
N SER A 49 25.78 -12.94 6.53
CA SER A 49 26.84 -12.84 5.54
C SER A 49 26.44 -13.33 4.13
N HIS A 50 25.40 -14.16 4.02
CA HIS A 50 25.03 -14.85 2.77
C HIS A 50 23.60 -14.55 2.31
N ARG A 51 22.66 -14.42 3.25
CA ARG A 51 21.23 -14.30 2.98
C ARG A 51 20.51 -13.41 4.00
N LEU A 52 19.33 -12.97 3.63
CA LEU A 52 18.39 -12.28 4.49
C LEU A 52 17.30 -13.27 4.88
N LEU A 53 17.03 -13.36 6.17
CA LEU A 53 16.04 -14.24 6.78
C LEU A 53 14.91 -13.38 7.34
N ALA A 54 13.68 -13.65 6.94
CA ALA A 54 12.49 -12.96 7.41
C ALA A 54 11.59 -13.92 8.19
N PHE A 55 11.26 -13.55 9.43
CA PHE A 55 10.40 -14.30 10.33
C PHE A 55 9.10 -13.52 10.54
N THR A 56 7.98 -14.09 10.10
CA THR A 56 6.66 -13.45 10.09
C THR A 56 5.57 -14.36 10.68
N PRO A 57 5.67 -14.77 11.97
CA PRO A 57 4.77 -15.75 12.59
C PRO A 57 3.31 -15.31 12.71
N GLY A 58 3.04 -14.00 12.63
CA GLY A 58 1.69 -13.42 12.69
C GLY A 58 1.07 -13.13 11.32
N SER A 59 1.79 -13.40 10.22
CA SER A 59 1.26 -13.18 8.87
C SER A 59 0.46 -14.38 8.36
N ASP A 60 -0.46 -14.16 7.42
CA ASP A 60 -1.26 -15.22 6.79
C ASP A 60 -0.42 -16.16 5.88
N GLY A 61 0.86 -15.84 5.65
CA GLY A 61 1.78 -16.58 4.80
C GLY A 61 2.74 -17.52 5.55
N GLU A 62 3.90 -17.77 4.94
CA GLU A 62 4.95 -18.58 5.55
C GLU A 62 5.58 -17.83 6.74
N ASN A 63 5.76 -18.54 7.86
CA ASN A 63 6.40 -17.96 9.05
C ASN A 63 7.90 -17.65 8.85
N TYR A 64 8.51 -18.23 7.83
CA TYR A 64 9.93 -18.11 7.51
C TYR A 64 10.11 -18.00 6.00
N ARG A 65 10.82 -16.96 5.56
CA ARG A 65 11.26 -16.76 4.18
C ARG A 65 12.73 -16.38 4.17
N GLN A 66 13.44 -16.76 3.10
CA GLN A 66 14.85 -16.42 2.93
C GLN A 66 15.12 -15.95 1.50
N VAL A 67 16.09 -15.06 1.35
CA VAL A 67 16.58 -14.61 0.05
C VAL A 67 18.10 -14.42 0.12
N ASP A 68 18.82 -14.82 -0.92
CA ASP A 68 20.28 -14.61 -0.98
C ASP A 68 20.59 -13.12 -1.13
N LEU A 69 21.63 -12.63 -0.43
CA LEU A 69 21.98 -11.20 -0.41
C LEU A 69 22.11 -10.58 -1.82
N PRO A 70 22.74 -11.23 -2.82
CA PRO A 70 22.86 -10.68 -4.17
C PRO A 70 21.52 -10.47 -4.88
N ASN A 71 20.47 -11.18 -4.45
CA ASN A 71 19.13 -11.06 -5.00
C ASN A 71 18.29 -10.01 -4.25
N VAL A 72 18.83 -9.35 -3.21
CA VAL A 72 18.15 -8.23 -2.57
C VAL A 72 18.44 -6.96 -3.37
N SER A 73 17.40 -6.37 -3.95
CA SER A 73 17.53 -5.19 -4.81
C SER A 73 17.26 -3.88 -4.07
N ASP A 74 16.35 -3.89 -3.10
CA ASP A 74 15.92 -2.71 -2.35
C ASP A 74 15.29 -3.10 -1.00
N VAL A 75 15.29 -2.17 -0.04
CA VAL A 75 14.57 -2.30 1.23
C VAL A 75 13.85 -1.00 1.53
N ARG A 76 12.53 -1.04 1.66
CA ARG A 76 11.72 0.18 1.81
C ARG A 76 10.51 -0.02 2.71
N ALA A 77 10.00 1.09 3.24
CA ALA A 77 8.70 1.11 3.89
C ALA A 77 7.58 1.02 2.84
N GLY A 78 6.55 0.24 3.14
CA GLY A 78 5.38 0.02 2.30
C GLY A 78 4.10 -0.07 3.11
N TYR A 79 3.00 -0.34 2.41
CA TYR A 79 1.70 -0.61 3.00
C TYR A 79 1.13 -1.88 2.38
N GLU A 80 0.56 -2.73 3.21
CA GLU A 80 -0.17 -3.91 2.78
C GLU A 80 -1.67 -3.69 3.07
N GLY A 81 -2.49 -4.12 2.12
CA GLY A 81 -3.94 -3.98 2.22
C GLY A 81 -4.59 -4.51 0.95
N GLU A 82 -5.86 -4.88 1.05
CA GLU A 82 -6.62 -5.49 -0.04
C GLU A 82 -6.75 -4.51 -1.23
N THR A 83 -5.87 -4.67 -2.23
CA THR A 83 -5.81 -3.79 -3.40
C THR A 83 -7.10 -3.83 -4.22
N GLY A 84 -7.84 -4.94 -4.17
CA GLY A 84 -9.16 -5.07 -4.77
C GLY A 84 -10.17 -4.05 -4.24
N LEU A 85 -10.13 -3.74 -2.93
CA LEU A 85 -11.01 -2.74 -2.32
C LEU A 85 -10.70 -1.33 -2.82
N VAL A 86 -9.41 -1.00 -2.99
CA VAL A 86 -8.99 0.31 -3.50
C VAL A 86 -9.47 0.49 -4.93
N LEU A 87 -9.27 -0.51 -5.78
CA LEU A 87 -9.69 -0.45 -7.18
C LEU A 87 -11.22 -0.28 -7.29
N GLN A 88 -11.98 -1.01 -6.46
CA GLN A 88 -13.42 -0.89 -6.41
C GLN A 88 -13.87 0.49 -5.89
N ALA A 89 -13.22 1.01 -4.84
CA ALA A 89 -13.52 2.35 -4.30
C ALA A 89 -13.26 3.45 -5.32
N VAL A 90 -12.11 3.41 -6.01
CA VAL A 90 -11.76 4.35 -7.08
C VAL A 90 -12.78 4.27 -8.21
N ARG A 91 -13.18 3.06 -8.63
CA ARG A 91 -14.18 2.88 -9.68
C ARG A 91 -15.53 3.48 -9.29
N VAL A 92 -15.97 3.26 -8.06
CA VAL A 92 -17.23 3.84 -7.54
C VAL A 92 -17.14 5.37 -7.46
N LEU A 93 -16.00 5.90 -7.02
CA LEU A 93 -15.75 7.34 -6.95
C LEU A 93 -15.79 7.97 -8.35
N LEU A 94 -15.16 7.33 -9.35
CA LEU A 94 -15.21 7.78 -10.74
C LEU A 94 -16.64 7.81 -11.27
N TYR A 95 -17.44 6.77 -11.01
CA TYR A 95 -18.86 6.77 -11.39
C TYR A 95 -19.64 7.91 -10.72
N GLY A 96 -19.41 8.15 -9.43
CA GLY A 96 -20.03 9.26 -8.71
C GLY A 96 -19.66 10.64 -9.28
N VAL A 97 -18.37 10.85 -9.57
CA VAL A 97 -17.86 12.11 -10.15
C VAL A 97 -18.43 12.35 -11.54
N VAL A 98 -18.45 11.32 -12.41
CA VAL A 98 -19.04 11.44 -13.75
C VAL A 98 -20.52 11.78 -13.66
N LEU A 99 -21.27 11.12 -12.76
CA LEU A 99 -22.69 11.37 -12.59
C LEU A 99 -22.98 12.80 -12.09
N LEU A 100 -22.17 13.29 -11.14
CA LEU A 100 -22.22 14.68 -10.69
C LEU A 100 -21.91 15.65 -11.83
N ALA A 101 -20.86 15.38 -12.62
CA ALA A 101 -20.49 16.23 -13.74
C ALA A 101 -21.61 16.31 -14.78
N VAL A 102 -22.25 15.19 -15.11
CA VAL A 102 -23.43 15.16 -16.00
C VAL A 102 -24.58 15.94 -15.40
N GLY A 103 -24.90 15.70 -14.12
CA GLY A 103 -25.97 16.42 -13.43
C GLY A 103 -25.75 17.93 -13.39
N PHE A 104 -24.52 18.41 -13.25
CA PHE A 104 -24.24 19.86 -13.30
C PHE A 104 -24.13 20.42 -14.73
N ALA A 105 -23.72 19.62 -15.71
CA ALA A 105 -23.52 20.09 -17.08
C ALA A 105 -24.80 20.06 -17.91
N VAL A 106 -25.77 19.20 -17.57
CA VAL A 106 -27.01 19.02 -18.31
C VAL A 106 -28.19 19.41 -17.45
N ASP A 107 -28.87 20.47 -17.86
CA ASP A 107 -30.15 20.91 -17.30
C ASP A 107 -31.26 20.35 -18.19
N PHE A 108 -31.85 19.23 -17.78
CA PHE A 108 -32.90 18.55 -18.56
C PHE A 108 -34.24 19.28 -18.51
N GLU A 109 -34.50 20.04 -17.45
CA GLU A 109 -35.70 20.88 -17.30
C GLU A 109 -35.80 21.91 -18.44
N THR A 110 -34.66 22.50 -18.83
CA THR A 110 -34.60 23.44 -19.96
C THR A 110 -35.02 22.81 -21.30
N PHE A 111 -34.77 21.51 -21.49
CA PHE A 111 -35.10 20.80 -22.73
C PHE A 111 -36.54 20.25 -22.76
N VAL A 112 -37.14 20.05 -21.58
CA VAL A 112 -38.48 19.47 -21.44
C VAL A 112 -39.35 20.45 -20.66
N PRO A 113 -40.03 21.40 -21.32
CA PRO A 113 -40.92 22.35 -20.65
C PRO A 113 -42.18 21.64 -20.17
N THR A 114 -42.09 20.98 -19.02
CA THR A 114 -43.19 20.25 -18.37
C THR A 114 -44.40 21.12 -18.08
N ASP A 115 -44.16 22.43 -17.87
CA ASP A 115 -45.17 23.43 -17.52
C ASP A 115 -46.17 23.68 -18.66
N ALA A 116 -45.67 23.65 -19.90
CA ALA A 116 -46.51 23.81 -21.09
C ALA A 116 -47.52 22.67 -21.27
N PHE A 117 -47.20 21.48 -20.76
CA PHE A 117 -48.07 20.31 -20.83
C PHE A 117 -49.02 20.23 -19.63
N ALA A 118 -48.63 20.74 -18.46
CA ALA A 118 -49.46 20.76 -17.26
C ALA A 118 -50.77 21.55 -17.46
N ASP A 119 -50.73 22.67 -18.18
CA ASP A 119 -51.92 23.50 -18.47
C ASP A 119 -52.89 22.83 -19.48
N THR A 120 -52.38 21.98 -20.39
CA THR A 120 -53.21 21.28 -21.40
C THR A 120 -53.92 20.03 -20.88
N GLY A 121 -53.48 19.44 -19.77
CA GLY A 121 -54.04 18.20 -19.20
C GLY A 121 -55.50 18.34 -18.73
N GLY A 122 -55.91 19.54 -18.30
CA GLY A 122 -57.27 19.82 -17.83
C GLY A 122 -58.34 19.76 -18.94
N ALA A 123 -57.97 19.99 -20.20
CA ALA A 123 -58.87 19.89 -21.35
C ALA A 123 -59.00 18.44 -21.86
N ALA A 124 -57.90 17.68 -21.88
CA ALA A 124 -57.87 16.28 -22.32
C ALA A 124 -58.54 15.31 -21.33
N GLY A 125 -58.55 15.64 -20.03
CA GLY A 125 -59.23 14.86 -18.99
C GLY A 125 -60.74 14.67 -19.20
N LYS A 126 -61.38 15.55 -19.99
CA LYS A 126 -62.83 15.46 -20.32
C LYS A 126 -63.16 14.42 -21.39
N ILE A 127 -62.16 13.89 -22.11
CA ILE A 127 -62.33 12.93 -23.22
C ILE A 127 -61.98 11.48 -22.78
N GLY A 128 -61.66 11.26 -21.50
CA GLY A 128 -61.27 9.94 -20.98
C GLY A 128 -59.82 9.52 -21.28
N LEU A 129 -59.05 10.38 -21.96
CA LEU A 129 -57.63 10.20 -22.26
C LEU A 129 -56.68 10.70 -21.14
N GLY A 130 -57.24 11.20 -20.04
CA GLY A 130 -56.46 11.79 -18.94
C GLY A 130 -55.48 10.81 -18.27
N SER A 131 -55.77 9.51 -18.26
CA SER A 131 -54.86 8.49 -17.70
C SER A 131 -53.58 8.33 -18.53
N LEU A 132 -53.69 8.32 -19.86
CA LEU A 132 -52.54 8.21 -20.76
C LEU A 132 -51.69 9.48 -20.71
N PHE A 133 -52.35 10.65 -20.64
CA PHE A 133 -51.67 11.93 -20.48
C PHE A 133 -50.96 12.05 -19.13
N GLY A 134 -51.54 11.50 -18.05
CA GLY A 134 -50.89 11.43 -16.75
C GLY A 134 -49.62 10.57 -16.74
N LEU A 135 -49.62 9.41 -17.43
CA LEU A 135 -48.42 8.59 -17.58
C LEU A 135 -47.33 9.30 -18.41
N LEU A 136 -47.73 10.01 -19.47
CA LEU A 136 -46.80 10.81 -20.27
C LEU A 136 -46.20 11.94 -19.43
N GLN A 137 -47.01 12.66 -18.66
CA GLN A 137 -46.55 13.73 -17.78
C GLN A 137 -45.61 13.20 -16.69
N GLN A 138 -45.93 12.04 -16.09
CA GLN A 138 -45.03 11.37 -15.14
C GLN A 138 -43.68 11.02 -15.78
N PHE A 139 -43.69 10.54 -17.02
CA PHE A 139 -42.47 10.23 -17.76
C PHE A 139 -41.65 11.48 -18.10
N LEU A 140 -42.31 12.58 -18.51
CA LEU A 140 -41.65 13.85 -18.78
C LEU A 140 -41.03 14.46 -17.51
N VAL A 141 -41.74 14.38 -16.38
CA VAL A 141 -41.21 14.80 -15.07
C VAL A 141 -40.00 13.95 -14.68
N LEU A 142 -40.06 12.63 -14.89
CA LEU A 142 -38.91 11.74 -14.65
C LEU A 142 -37.67 12.12 -15.48
N ILE A 143 -37.87 12.51 -16.75
CA ILE A 143 -36.78 12.98 -17.62
C ILE A 143 -36.27 14.34 -17.15
N ALA A 144 -37.17 15.27 -16.84
CA ALA A 144 -36.81 16.61 -16.38
C ALA A 144 -36.02 16.57 -15.07
N SER A 145 -36.32 15.63 -14.17
CA SER A 145 -35.61 15.43 -12.90
C SER A 145 -34.37 14.53 -13.01
N LEU A 146 -33.95 14.14 -14.22
CA LEU A 146 -32.83 13.22 -14.38
C LEU A 146 -31.50 13.83 -13.90
N ASP A 147 -31.31 15.14 -14.04
CA ASP A 147 -30.15 15.85 -13.51
C ASP A 147 -30.11 15.81 -11.99
N ASP A 148 -31.23 16.07 -11.32
CA ASP A 148 -31.33 16.01 -9.86
C ASP A 148 -31.09 14.58 -9.33
N ILE A 149 -31.66 13.57 -10.00
CA ILE A 149 -31.41 12.16 -9.67
C ILE A 149 -29.92 11.83 -9.88
N ALA A 150 -29.33 12.27 -10.99
CA ALA A 150 -27.91 12.08 -11.28
C ALA A 150 -27.02 12.76 -10.22
N ARG A 151 -27.34 13.98 -9.80
CA ARG A 151 -26.62 14.68 -8.72
C ARG A 151 -26.75 13.94 -7.39
N ALA A 152 -27.94 13.50 -7.03
CA ALA A 152 -28.21 12.81 -5.77
C ALA A 152 -27.46 11.46 -5.69
N ILE A 153 -27.60 10.60 -6.71
CA ILE A 153 -26.90 9.31 -6.77
C ILE A 153 -25.38 9.56 -6.82
N GLY A 154 -24.94 10.55 -7.59
CA GLY A 154 -23.52 10.87 -7.75
C GLY A 154 -22.88 11.29 -6.43
N ALA A 155 -23.56 12.16 -5.67
CA ALA A 155 -23.13 12.57 -4.34
C ALA A 155 -23.02 11.38 -3.38
N VAL A 156 -24.01 10.48 -3.38
CA VAL A 156 -23.98 9.27 -2.53
C VAL A 156 -22.81 8.35 -2.91
N LEU A 157 -22.58 8.13 -4.21
CA LEU A 157 -21.46 7.30 -4.67
C LEU A 157 -20.10 7.92 -4.32
N VAL A 158 -19.95 9.24 -4.44
CA VAL A 158 -18.71 9.92 -4.01
C VAL A 158 -18.51 9.79 -2.51
N LEU A 159 -19.53 10.06 -1.69
CA LEU A 159 -19.45 9.92 -0.24
C LEU A 159 -19.08 8.49 0.16
N PHE A 160 -19.70 7.50 -0.47
CA PHE A 160 -19.37 6.10 -0.23
C PHE A 160 -17.95 5.74 -0.66
N GLY A 161 -17.50 6.19 -1.84
CA GLY A 161 -16.13 5.98 -2.32
C GLY A 161 -15.08 6.61 -1.40
N VAL A 162 -15.33 7.85 -0.95
CA VAL A 162 -14.48 8.54 0.04
C VAL A 162 -14.47 7.80 1.37
N PHE A 163 -15.62 7.31 1.84
CA PHE A 163 -15.71 6.53 3.07
C PHE A 163 -14.89 5.25 2.98
N VAL A 164 -15.03 4.46 1.91
CA VAL A 164 -14.25 3.22 1.73
C VAL A 164 -12.75 3.54 1.63
N LEU A 165 -12.37 4.59 0.90
CA LEU A 165 -10.98 5.03 0.81
C LEU A 165 -10.44 5.47 2.18
N ALA A 166 -11.23 6.19 2.97
CA ALA A 166 -10.84 6.59 4.31
C ALA A 166 -10.67 5.38 5.24
N VAL A 167 -11.60 4.41 5.19
CA VAL A 167 -11.45 3.14 5.92
C VAL A 167 -10.17 2.44 5.51
N TYR A 168 -9.92 2.28 4.21
CA TYR A 168 -8.67 1.68 3.72
C TYR A 168 -7.42 2.41 4.25
N LEU A 169 -7.40 3.75 4.23
CA LEU A 169 -6.28 4.53 4.75
C LEU A 169 -6.09 4.40 6.26
N LEU A 170 -7.16 4.10 7.00
CA LEU A 170 -7.14 3.89 8.45
C LEU A 170 -6.83 2.45 8.85
N THR A 171 -7.12 1.47 7.98
CA THR A 171 -6.93 0.04 8.25
C THR A 171 -5.75 -0.56 7.50
N ARG A 172 -5.05 0.20 6.66
CA ARG A 172 -3.85 -0.29 5.97
C ARG A 172 -2.73 -0.55 6.97
N ASP A 173 -2.11 -1.70 6.83
CA ASP A 173 -0.99 -2.09 7.69
C ASP A 173 0.32 -1.58 7.11
N ARG A 174 1.23 -1.18 8.00
CA ARG A 174 2.58 -0.78 7.61
C ARG A 174 3.41 -2.03 7.44
N VAL A 175 4.18 -2.10 6.36
CA VAL A 175 5.04 -3.26 6.10
C VAL A 175 6.42 -2.82 5.67
N LEU A 176 7.43 -3.59 6.07
CA LEU A 176 8.77 -3.53 5.49
C LEU A 176 8.78 -4.40 4.24
N VAL A 177 9.15 -3.83 3.10
CA VAL A 177 9.24 -4.54 1.83
C VAL A 177 10.70 -4.74 1.48
N VAL A 178 11.11 -6.00 1.37
CA VAL A 178 12.41 -6.40 0.83
C VAL A 178 12.19 -6.82 -0.61
N ALA A 179 12.64 -5.99 -1.54
CA ALA A 179 12.45 -6.21 -2.96
C ALA A 179 13.48 -7.22 -3.48
N THR A 180 13.00 -8.29 -4.11
CA THR A 180 13.85 -9.34 -4.64
C THR A 180 14.09 -9.13 -6.14
N ALA A 181 15.30 -9.43 -6.60
CA ALA A 181 15.67 -9.30 -8.00
C ALA A 181 15.11 -10.49 -8.80
N GLY A 182 14.47 -10.20 -9.93
CA GLY A 182 13.92 -11.22 -10.83
C GLY A 182 12.39 -11.32 -10.74
N ASP A 183 11.87 -12.53 -10.97
CA ASP A 183 10.42 -12.83 -10.95
C ASP A 183 9.95 -13.40 -9.59
N GLU A 184 10.83 -13.42 -8.58
CA GLU A 184 10.47 -13.85 -7.24
C GLU A 184 9.59 -12.79 -6.56
N PRO A 185 8.58 -13.20 -5.76
CA PRO A 185 7.75 -12.26 -5.04
C PRO A 185 8.55 -11.56 -3.93
N ASP A 186 8.30 -10.26 -3.76
CA ASP A 186 8.86 -9.47 -2.67
C ASP A 186 8.54 -10.07 -1.29
N ILE A 187 9.48 -9.94 -0.35
CA ILE A 187 9.26 -10.35 1.03
C ILE A 187 8.66 -9.17 1.80
N THR A 188 7.40 -9.32 2.22
CA THR A 188 6.69 -8.36 3.09
C THR A 188 6.76 -8.79 4.55
N VAL A 189 7.19 -7.87 5.41
CA VAL A 189 7.29 -8.10 6.87
C VAL A 189 6.40 -7.07 7.56
N PRO A 190 5.30 -7.49 8.22
CA PRO A 190 4.43 -6.56 8.92
C PRO A 190 5.20 -5.78 10.00
N ALA A 191 5.02 -4.47 10.00
CA ALA A 191 5.52 -3.59 11.04
C ALA A 191 4.37 -3.21 11.96
N GLY A 192 4.66 -3.18 13.25
CA GLY A 192 3.72 -2.69 14.25
C GLY A 192 3.27 -1.26 14.02
N ASP A 193 2.30 -0.83 14.82
CA ASP A 193 1.78 0.55 14.80
C ASP A 193 2.79 1.59 15.31
N GLU A 194 3.93 1.14 15.85
CA GLU A 194 4.96 2.02 16.38
C GLU A 194 5.62 2.83 15.25
N LYS A 195 5.52 4.15 15.33
CA LYS A 195 5.80 5.02 14.17
C LYS A 195 7.28 5.09 13.82
N ASP A 196 8.15 4.93 14.80
CA ASP A 196 9.59 5.19 14.65
C ASP A 196 10.39 3.91 14.34
N THR A 197 9.81 2.72 14.59
CA THR A 197 10.50 1.43 14.40
C THR A 197 10.72 1.09 12.94
N LEU A 198 9.74 1.33 12.06
CA LEU A 198 9.86 1.01 10.64
C LEU A 198 10.91 1.86 9.90
N PRO A 199 10.93 3.21 10.02
CA PRO A 199 11.98 4.01 9.39
C PRO A 199 13.40 3.67 9.90
N GLU A 200 13.53 3.41 11.21
CA GLU A 200 14.81 2.98 11.80
C GLU A 200 15.24 1.60 11.27
N ALA A 201 14.30 0.66 11.17
CA ALA A 201 14.52 -0.65 10.59
C ALA A 201 14.99 -0.58 9.13
N VAL A 202 14.32 0.23 8.29
CA VAL A 202 14.72 0.45 6.90
C VAL A 202 16.14 1.02 6.83
N THR A 203 16.41 2.10 7.57
CA THR A 203 17.73 2.76 7.58
C THR A 203 18.83 1.78 8.02
N ALA A 204 18.57 0.98 9.05
CA ALA A 204 19.52 -0.01 9.53
C ALA A 204 19.80 -1.12 8.51
N LEU A 205 18.78 -1.57 7.78
CA LEU A 205 18.94 -2.59 6.74
C LEU A 205 19.63 -2.03 5.50
N GLU A 206 19.28 -0.82 5.06
CA GLU A 206 19.92 -0.14 3.94
C GLU A 206 21.43 0.06 4.20
N GLY A 207 21.80 0.52 5.40
CA GLY A 207 23.19 0.71 5.79
C GLY A 207 24.00 -0.60 5.71
N GLU A 208 23.44 -1.70 6.20
CA GLU A 208 24.11 -3.00 6.21
C GLU A 208 24.17 -3.68 4.84
N LEU A 209 23.14 -3.51 4.01
CA LEU A 209 23.05 -4.16 2.70
C LEU A 209 23.80 -3.40 1.61
N PHE A 210 23.77 -2.07 1.63
CA PHE A 210 24.26 -1.25 0.52
C PHE A 210 25.45 -0.35 0.87
N GLU A 211 25.69 -0.05 2.15
CA GLU A 211 26.75 0.89 2.56
C GLU A 211 27.93 0.22 3.25
N ALA A 212 27.74 -0.92 3.91
CA ALA A 212 28.79 -1.65 4.62
C ALA A 212 29.98 -2.08 3.73
N GLY A 213 29.83 -2.06 2.40
CA GLY A 213 30.90 -2.32 1.43
C GLY A 213 31.58 -1.08 0.84
N ARG A 214 31.13 0.15 1.16
CA ARG A 214 31.78 1.38 0.68
C ARG A 214 32.84 1.81 1.68
N GLU A 215 34.06 1.31 1.49
CA GLU A 215 35.24 1.90 2.11
C GLU A 215 35.31 3.39 1.69
N PRO A 216 35.43 4.35 2.62
CA PRO A 216 35.55 5.77 2.26
C PRO A 216 36.77 5.96 1.36
N PRO A 217 36.71 6.84 0.33
CA PRO A 217 37.82 7.03 -0.59
C PRO A 217 39.07 7.41 0.22
N GLY A 218 40.08 6.55 0.12
CA GLY A 218 41.24 6.52 1.00
C GLY A 218 41.91 7.89 1.21
N GLY A 219 42.26 8.15 2.47
CA GLY A 219 43.26 9.16 2.80
C GLY A 219 44.59 8.86 2.10
N PRO A 220 45.43 9.87 1.86
CA PRO A 220 46.64 9.72 1.04
C PRO A 220 47.66 8.84 1.77
N GLY A 221 47.64 7.55 1.46
CA GLY A 221 48.75 6.65 1.69
C GLY A 221 49.82 6.90 0.64
N THR A 222 50.72 7.85 0.89
CA THR A 222 51.98 7.92 0.15
C THR A 222 52.80 6.68 0.47
N GLY A 223 52.84 5.78 -0.52
CA GLY A 223 53.50 4.49 -0.45
C GLY A 223 55.01 4.58 -0.36
N ASP A 224 55.55 3.61 0.36
CA ASP A 224 56.96 3.26 0.41
C ASP A 224 57.29 2.54 -0.91
N GLY A 225 57.91 3.27 -1.85
CA GLY A 225 58.40 2.73 -3.12
C GLY A 225 59.78 2.10 -2.97
N PRO A 226 60.12 1.02 -3.70
CA PRO A 226 61.39 0.34 -3.55
C PRO A 226 62.56 1.19 -4.05
N ALA A 227 63.67 1.13 -3.31
CA ALA A 227 64.91 1.86 -3.55
C ALA A 227 65.43 1.69 -4.98
N ALA A 228 65.69 2.81 -5.65
CA ALA A 228 66.38 2.85 -6.93
C ALA A 228 67.88 2.62 -6.71
N ASP A 229 68.37 1.51 -7.27
CA ASP A 229 69.78 1.17 -7.40
C ASP A 229 70.49 2.25 -8.24
N THR A 230 71.49 2.91 -7.65
CA THR A 230 72.31 3.90 -8.35
C THR A 230 73.51 3.21 -8.97
N VAL A 231 73.47 3.01 -10.29
CA VAL A 231 74.61 2.52 -11.07
C VAL A 231 75.68 3.62 -11.12
N LYS A 232 76.83 3.33 -10.52
CA LYS A 232 78.06 4.13 -10.52
C LYS A 232 78.74 4.02 -11.89
N PRO A 233 79.09 5.13 -12.58
CA PRO A 233 79.97 5.08 -13.73
C PRO A 233 81.43 5.04 -13.27
N ASP A 234 82.19 4.07 -13.78
CA ASP A 234 83.62 3.94 -13.57
C ASP A 234 84.42 5.06 -14.27
N ASP A 235 85.48 5.54 -13.59
CA ASP A 235 86.58 6.40 -14.08
C ASP A 235 87.40 5.73 -15.22
N PRO A 236 88.54 6.29 -15.68
CA PRO A 236 88.75 7.48 -16.50
C PRO A 236 89.57 7.16 -17.79
N LEU A 237 89.66 8.08 -18.76
CA LEU A 237 90.84 8.28 -19.63
C LEU A 237 90.96 9.76 -20.00
#